data_AF-A0AAV1QFD7-F1
#
_entry.id   AF-A0AAV1QFD7-F1
#
_cell.length_a   1.000
_cell.length_b   1.000
_cell.length_c   1.000
_cell.angle_alpha   90.00
_cell.angle_beta   90.00
_cell.angle_gamma   90.00
#
_symmetry.space_group_name_H-M   'P 1'
#
loop_
_entity.id
_entity.type
_entity.pdbx_description
1 polymer ?
#
loop_
_entity_poly.entity_id
_entity_poly.type
_entity_poly.pdbx_seq_one_letter_code
_entity_poly.pdbx_strand_id
1 'polypeptide(L)' 'AIGANPLYCDCRLLWLSDWVKSGYKEPGIARCAGPRGMEGKLLLTTPADKFQCL' A
#
# COMPACT_ATOMS: atom_id res chain seq x y z
N ALA A 1 5.68 5.56 -12.29
CA ALA A 1 5.26 5.80 -10.88
C ALA A 1 4.01 4.97 -10.60
N ILE A 2 3.94 4.29 -9.47
CA ILE A 2 2.80 3.38 -9.17
C ILE A 2 1.61 4.07 -8.51
N GLY A 3 1.72 5.35 -8.13
CA GLY A 3 0.68 6.03 -7.35
C GLY A 3 -0.62 6.40 -8.06
N ALA A 4 -0.72 6.20 -9.38
CA ALA A 4 -1.96 6.34 -10.14
C ALA A 4 -2.73 5.01 -10.31
N ASN A 5 -2.29 3.92 -9.67
CA ASN A 5 -2.97 2.63 -9.73
C ASN A 5 -4.02 2.51 -8.61
N PRO A 6 -5.18 1.89 -8.86
CA PRO A 6 -6.17 1.58 -7.82
C PRO A 6 -5.67 0.41 -6.96
N LEU A 7 -4.78 0.69 -6.00
CA LEU A 7 -4.15 -0.35 -5.18
C LEU A 7 -5.13 -0.90 -4.15
N TYR A 8 -5.35 -2.20 -4.16
CA TYR A 8 -6.17 -2.88 -3.15
C TYR A 8 -5.25 -3.45 -2.06
N CYS A 9 -5.13 -2.72 -0.95
CA CYS A 9 -4.16 -2.93 0.12
C CYS A 9 -4.64 -3.98 1.15
N ASP A 10 -4.88 -5.19 0.68
CA ASP A 10 -5.14 -6.36 1.52
C ASP A 10 -3.86 -7.20 1.74
N CYS A 11 -3.98 -8.38 2.34
CA CYS A 11 -2.83 -9.26 2.62
C CYS A 11 -1.98 -9.58 1.38
N ARG A 12 -2.55 -9.56 0.16
CA ARG A 12 -1.85 -9.86 -1.09
C ARG A 12 -0.99 -8.72 -1.58
N LEU A 13 -1.19 -7.50 -1.06
CA LEU A 13 -0.40 -6.32 -1.41
C LEU A 13 0.68 -6.00 -0.37
N LEU A 14 0.79 -6.78 0.70
CA LEU A 14 1.78 -6.57 1.77
C LEU A 14 3.21 -6.56 1.23
N TRP A 15 3.55 -7.51 0.34
CA TRP A 15 4.88 -7.59 -0.27
C TRP A 15 5.29 -6.28 -0.97
N LEU A 16 4.32 -5.60 -1.58
CA LEU A 16 4.57 -4.35 -2.29
C LEU A 16 4.83 -3.22 -1.30
N SER A 17 4.09 -3.17 -0.18
CA SER A 17 4.38 -2.26 0.94
C SER A 17 5.83 -2.45 1.41
N ASP A 18 6.25 -3.70 1.64
CA ASP A 18 7.59 -4.00 2.15
C ASP A 18 8.68 -3.69 1.11
N TRP A 19 8.43 -3.99 -0.15
CA TRP A 19 9.33 -3.67 -1.25
C TRP A 19 9.57 -2.16 -1.39
N VAL A 20 8.49 -1.36 -1.32
CA VAL A 20 8.58 0.11 -1.39
C VAL A 20 9.26 0.70 -0.13
N LYS A 21 9.14 0.06 1.04
CA LYS A 21 9.85 0.48 2.26
C LYS A 21 11.34 0.12 2.26
N SER A 22 11.72 -0.99 1.61
CA SER A 22 13.09 -1.54 1.61
C SER A 22 14.13 -0.69 0.87
N GLY A 23 13.69 0.33 0.14
CA GLY A 23 14.53 1.34 -0.48
C GLY A 23 13.63 2.41 -1.07
N TYR A 24 14.11 3.63 -1.28
CA TYR A 24 13.37 4.73 -1.92
C TYR A 24 13.01 4.41 -3.39
N LYS A 25 12.17 3.39 -3.62
CA LYS A 25 11.79 2.85 -4.93
C LYS A 25 10.60 3.60 -5.53
N GLU A 26 9.87 4.31 -4.69
CA GLU A 26 8.70 5.11 -5.05
C GLU A 26 8.77 6.43 -4.27
N PRO A 27 8.37 7.56 -4.87
CA PRO A 27 8.38 8.87 -4.20
C PRO A 27 7.40 9.01 -3.02
N GLY A 28 6.75 7.92 -2.57
CA GLY A 28 5.85 7.89 -1.43
C GLY A 28 4.46 8.45 -1.73
N ILE A 29 4.03 8.48 -2.99
CA ILE A 29 2.71 9.02 -3.38
C ILE A 29 1.66 7.93 -3.61
N ALA A 30 2.07 6.65 -3.60
CA ALA A 30 1.13 5.56 -3.83
C ALA A 30 0.09 5.43 -2.71
N ARG A 31 -1.19 5.41 -3.11
CA ARG A 31 -2.34 5.34 -2.20
C ARG A 31 -3.19 4.10 -2.47
N CYS A 32 -3.76 3.58 -1.39
CA CYS A 32 -4.74 2.51 -1.43
C CYS A 32 -6.09 3.05 -1.92
N ALA A 33 -6.73 2.34 -2.85
CA ALA A 33 -8.11 2.58 -3.28
C ALA A 33 -9.12 1.71 -2.53
N GLY A 34 -8.66 0.68 -1.81
CA GLY A 34 -9.45 -0.22 -0.98
C GLY A 34 -8.55 -1.19 -0.23
N PRO A 35 -9.07 -2.13 0.59
CA PRO A 35 -10.47 -2.30 1.00
C PRO A 35 -11.01 -1.15 1.87
N ARG A 36 -12.29 -1.23 2.29
CA ARG A 36 -12.91 -0.25 3.20
C ARG A 36 -12.03 -0.02 4.44
N GLY A 37 -11.70 1.24 4.71
CA GLY A 37 -10.82 1.62 5.83
C GLY A 37 -9.32 1.68 5.47
N MET A 38 -8.97 1.33 4.23
CA MET A 38 -7.65 1.56 3.64
C MET A 38 -7.69 2.68 2.59
N GLU A 39 -8.85 3.15 2.13
CA GLU A 39 -8.91 4.18 1.09
C GLU A 39 -8.13 5.45 1.46
N GLY A 40 -7.33 5.95 0.52
CA GLY A 40 -6.52 7.16 0.68
C GLY A 40 -5.26 6.99 1.52
N LYS A 41 -5.08 5.86 2.23
CA LYS A 41 -3.85 5.60 3.00
C LYS A 41 -2.66 5.41 2.08
N LEU A 42 -1.50 5.89 2.53
CA LEU A 42 -0.25 5.75 1.79
C LEU A 42 0.31 4.34 1.93
N LEU A 43 0.68 3.73 0.81
CA LEU A 43 1.31 2.41 0.81
C LEU A 43 2.61 2.40 1.63
N LEU A 44 3.39 3.47 1.54
CA LEU A 44 4.69 3.61 2.21
C LEU A 44 4.59 3.65 3.74
N THR A 45 3.56 4.29 4.30
CA THR A 45 3.43 4.51 5.75
C THR A 45 2.39 3.62 6.41
N THR A 46 1.55 2.92 5.63
CA THR A 46 0.56 2.00 6.19
C THR A 46 1.27 0.84 6.92
N PRO A 47 0.94 0.58 8.19
CA PRO A 47 1.51 -0.53 8.95
C PRO A 47 1.16 -1.90 8.33
N ALA A 48 2.10 -2.85 8.41
CA ALA A 48 1.96 -4.19 7.82
C ALA A 48 0.75 -4.97 8.37
N ASP A 49 0.43 -4.80 9.65
CA ASP A 49 -0.71 -5.44 10.33
C ASP A 49 -2.07 -4.99 9.79
N LYS A 50 -2.13 -3.91 9.02
CA LYS A 50 -3.36 -3.44 8.36
C LYS A 50 -3.65 -4.14 7.04
N PHE A 51 -2.65 -4.79 6.43
CA PHE A 51 -2.83 -5.56 5.21
C PHE A 51 -3.39 -6.94 5.55
N GLN A 52 -4.70 -7.01 5.77
CA GLN A 52 -5.41 -8.24 6.13
C GLN A 52 -6.33 -8.68 5.00
N CYS A 53 -6.53 -9.99 4.87
CA CYS A 53 -7.60 -10.58 4.07
C CYS A 53 -8.68 -11.12 5.00
N LEU A 54 -9.92 -11.13 4.52
CA LEU A 54 -11.02 -11.86 5.18
C LEU A 54 -10.80 -13.37 5.03
#